data_AF-A0A0S8KT18-F1
#
_entry.id   AF-A0A0S8KT18-F1
#
_cell.length_a   1.000
_cell.length_b   1.000
_cell.length_c   1.000
_cell.angle_alpha   90.00
_cell.angle_beta   90.00
_cell.angle_gamma   90.00
#
_symmetry.space_group_name_H-M   'P 1'
#
loop_
_entity.id
_entity.type
_entity.pdbx_description
1 polymer ?
#
loop_
_entity_poly.entity_id
_entity_poly.type
_entity_poly.pdbx_seq_one_letter_code
_entity_poly.pdbx_strand_id
1 'polypeptide(L)'
;MDMTCHLQQNLFLGLGGEKPGVAIYDPNLHLLRRVLSLPAGRSVYAIGISDDGRLLAAGTSSGEMYRLVLEPAAGEYRYKTELLTSSVSAPVLSVCFPDEGTFAVSDIAARCLLLGAGQTEPDRLPTGNRIICALFRLDDGHLAGLSTSGDLLIWNRMESEIIQIVEAPSPPVRLTALVKPVYWSEADRWVWPSRSGVIVFYSWSRNEVRAISAHAGDVYAILAYKNELLTMGIDGSVKFWHAGADEPVGGCRGPGQVISAALWADRQSRNLVLINREGKAGIYSWADDEIEFTEWLNGDNFRCAVGPDMQKVESGLRRQKAMRARELSVQIKDRIARRQMGSELDSRHQQLVQLGYEHVSWALRAEESKFNNDIVSELQCYGKLFELLSETDERIEGSLLRFADLLETLWQPEKAHAIFRHLAQRHADNNDYVESMARVSRYMRILEGSKYIIETDIPLPSLVGAATVLKKAFTGRFVVKNVEAPIHCGVIISADELVKKYVEISGTKPQQQLPKAEQVELWWLSNRTIEQVTTVIFAADESGYFSFLEVGVKFLNAANLQTVLVPVVIFKADKKANNEVSIEQHNRAILRQLQPIDNGDASFNGWLRMVYANVRDSVRQLITRKVAQRDR
;
A
#
# COMPACT_ATOMS: atom_id res chain seq x y z
N MET A 1 -18.58 -0.15 -14.89
CA MET A 1 -18.25 -1.42 -14.21
C MET A 1 -17.93 -2.42 -15.30
N ASP A 2 -16.72 -2.96 -15.29
CA ASP A 2 -16.24 -3.85 -16.34
C ASP A 2 -16.95 -5.22 -16.19
N MET A 3 -17.85 -5.54 -17.13
CA MET A 3 -18.72 -6.74 -17.07
C MET A 3 -17.94 -8.07 -17.22
N THR A 4 -16.64 -8.00 -17.52
CA THR A 4 -15.71 -9.13 -17.56
C THR A 4 -15.48 -9.76 -16.19
N CYS A 5 -15.64 -8.99 -15.10
CA CYS A 5 -15.44 -9.49 -13.74
C CYS A 5 -16.58 -10.42 -13.27
N HIS A 6 -17.81 -10.26 -13.79
CA HIS A 6 -18.94 -11.13 -13.42
C HIS A 6 -18.78 -12.57 -13.91
N LEU A 7 -18.13 -12.78 -15.05
CA LEU A 7 -17.87 -14.13 -15.59
C LEU A 7 -16.77 -14.87 -14.83
N GLN A 8 -15.88 -14.13 -14.17
CA GLN A 8 -14.74 -14.68 -13.44
C GLN A 8 -15.12 -15.38 -12.13
N GLN A 9 -16.41 -15.44 -11.77
CA GLN A 9 -16.88 -16.13 -10.56
C GLN A 9 -17.89 -17.26 -10.84
N ASN A 10 -18.25 -17.49 -12.10
CA ASN A 10 -19.24 -18.53 -12.43
C ASN A 10 -18.69 -19.93 -12.21
N LEU A 11 -19.58 -20.83 -11.75
CA LEU A 11 -19.28 -22.25 -11.64
C LEU A 11 -19.90 -23.03 -12.81
N PHE A 12 -19.16 -23.99 -13.34
CA PHE A 12 -19.62 -24.88 -14.40
C PHE A 12 -19.86 -26.27 -13.86
N LEU A 13 -21.04 -26.82 -14.13
CA LEU A 13 -21.50 -28.11 -13.63
C LEU A 13 -21.75 -29.07 -14.79
N GLY A 14 -21.09 -30.24 -14.75
CA GLY A 14 -21.35 -31.36 -15.64
C GLY A 14 -22.56 -32.15 -15.16
N LEU A 15 -23.50 -32.42 -16.07
CA LEU A 15 -24.76 -33.10 -15.80
C LEU A 15 -24.79 -34.48 -16.46
N GLY A 16 -25.42 -35.44 -15.78
CA GLY A 16 -25.63 -36.80 -16.26
C GLY A 16 -27.11 -37.24 -16.25
N GLY A 17 -27.32 -38.56 -16.32
CA GLY A 17 -28.65 -39.17 -16.25
C GLY A 17 -29.46 -39.00 -17.53
N GLU A 18 -30.78 -38.77 -17.38
CA GLU A 18 -31.74 -38.59 -18.49
C GLU A 18 -31.58 -37.26 -19.22
N LYS A 19 -31.04 -36.25 -18.55
CA LYS A 19 -30.88 -34.89 -19.08
C LYS A 19 -29.43 -34.41 -18.95
N PRO A 20 -28.45 -35.08 -19.57
CA PRO A 20 -27.05 -34.71 -19.47
C PRO A 20 -26.75 -33.37 -20.18
N GLY A 21 -25.58 -32.82 -19.91
CA GLY A 21 -25.14 -31.55 -20.49
C GLY A 21 -24.28 -30.72 -19.53
N VAL A 22 -24.27 -29.40 -19.74
CA VAL A 22 -23.50 -28.44 -18.93
C VAL A 22 -24.44 -27.35 -18.43
N ALA A 23 -24.32 -27.01 -17.15
CA ALA A 23 -24.98 -25.88 -16.54
C ALA A 23 -23.96 -24.90 -15.95
N ILE A 24 -24.38 -23.65 -15.83
CA ILE A 24 -23.66 -22.56 -15.20
C ILE A 24 -24.45 -22.14 -13.98
N TYR A 25 -23.78 -22.03 -12.84
CA TYR A 25 -24.30 -21.40 -11.65
C TYR A 25 -23.66 -20.02 -11.50
N ASP A 26 -24.50 -18.98 -11.50
CA ASP A 26 -24.10 -17.60 -11.21
C ASP A 26 -24.28 -17.34 -9.71
N PRO A 27 -23.20 -17.17 -8.94
CA PRO A 27 -23.28 -16.98 -7.50
C PRO A 27 -23.87 -15.63 -7.10
N ASN A 28 -23.80 -14.60 -7.96
CA ASN A 28 -24.37 -13.29 -7.64
C ASN A 28 -25.90 -13.28 -7.80
N LEU A 29 -26.39 -14.05 -8.77
CA LEU A 29 -27.83 -14.15 -9.06
C LEU A 29 -28.49 -15.35 -8.39
N HIS A 30 -27.73 -16.21 -7.70
CA HIS A 30 -28.17 -17.51 -7.18
C HIS A 30 -28.95 -18.32 -8.23
N LEU A 31 -28.45 -18.31 -9.46
CA LEU A 31 -29.20 -18.80 -10.62
C LEU A 31 -28.45 -19.87 -11.38
N LEU A 32 -29.07 -21.05 -11.47
CA LEU A 32 -28.58 -22.16 -12.29
C LEU A 32 -29.22 -22.09 -13.70
N ARG A 33 -28.39 -22.02 -14.73
CA ARG A 33 -28.82 -22.01 -16.14
C ARG A 33 -28.14 -23.12 -16.92
N ARG A 34 -28.90 -23.83 -17.74
CA ARG A 34 -28.33 -24.83 -18.65
C ARG A 34 -27.79 -24.14 -19.91
N VAL A 35 -26.56 -24.48 -20.30
CA VAL A 35 -25.91 -23.94 -21.51
C VAL A 35 -25.68 -25.00 -22.59
N LEU A 36 -25.67 -26.28 -22.21
CA LEU A 36 -25.61 -27.40 -23.14
C LEU A 36 -26.61 -28.48 -22.70
N SER A 37 -27.42 -28.97 -23.63
CA SER A 37 -28.32 -30.12 -23.42
C SER A 37 -27.94 -31.25 -24.36
N LEU A 38 -27.77 -32.45 -23.82
CA LEU A 38 -27.33 -33.63 -24.56
C LEU A 38 -28.37 -34.76 -24.47
N PRO A 39 -28.41 -35.68 -25.45
CA PRO A 39 -29.20 -36.91 -25.36
C PRO A 39 -28.80 -37.79 -24.17
N ALA A 40 -29.75 -38.58 -23.64
CA ALA A 40 -29.51 -39.53 -22.56
C ALA A 40 -28.31 -40.45 -22.84
N GLY A 41 -27.57 -40.81 -21.79
CA GLY A 41 -26.35 -41.63 -21.89
C GLY A 41 -25.05 -40.87 -22.19
N ARG A 42 -25.12 -39.56 -22.48
CA ARG A 42 -23.96 -38.70 -22.78
C ARG A 42 -23.57 -37.82 -21.60
N SER A 43 -23.40 -38.42 -20.43
CA SER A 43 -23.11 -37.69 -19.18
C SER A 43 -21.77 -36.94 -19.29
N VAL A 44 -21.72 -35.70 -18.79
CA VAL A 44 -20.51 -34.87 -18.83
C VAL A 44 -19.71 -35.07 -17.55
N TYR A 45 -18.49 -35.58 -17.67
CA TYR A 45 -17.58 -35.84 -16.53
C TYR A 45 -16.35 -34.92 -16.54
N ALA A 46 -15.94 -34.43 -17.70
CA ALA A 46 -14.78 -33.56 -17.83
C ALA A 46 -15.18 -32.20 -18.39
N ILE A 47 -14.75 -31.14 -17.72
CA ILE A 47 -14.91 -29.75 -18.15
C ILE A 47 -13.56 -29.05 -17.94
N GLY A 48 -13.10 -28.33 -18.96
CA GLY A 48 -11.98 -27.39 -18.87
C GLY A 48 -12.46 -25.98 -19.20
N ILE A 49 -11.78 -24.98 -18.64
CA ILE A 49 -12.04 -23.55 -18.86
C ILE A 49 -10.72 -22.92 -19.32
N SER A 50 -10.77 -22.06 -20.34
CA SER A 50 -9.61 -21.26 -20.74
C SER A 50 -9.29 -20.19 -19.69
N ASP A 51 -8.05 -19.72 -19.70
CA ASP A 51 -7.57 -18.70 -18.76
C ASP A 51 -8.37 -17.39 -18.78
N ASP A 52 -8.89 -17.02 -19.95
CA ASP A 52 -9.73 -15.83 -20.15
C ASP A 52 -11.22 -16.06 -19.84
N GLY A 53 -11.62 -17.31 -19.53
CA GLY A 53 -12.99 -17.72 -19.26
C GLY A 53 -13.93 -17.68 -20.48
N ARG A 54 -13.41 -17.43 -21.68
CA ARG A 54 -14.24 -17.31 -22.90
C ARG A 54 -14.49 -18.63 -23.60
N LEU A 55 -13.65 -19.63 -23.37
CA LEU A 55 -13.80 -20.96 -23.94
C LEU A 55 -14.03 -21.99 -22.84
N LEU A 56 -14.93 -22.91 -23.13
CA LEU A 56 -15.10 -24.13 -22.35
C LEU A 56 -14.95 -25.32 -23.29
N ALA A 57 -14.40 -26.40 -22.76
CA ALA A 57 -14.41 -27.68 -23.42
C ALA A 57 -15.05 -28.71 -22.49
N ALA A 58 -15.99 -29.49 -23.02
CA ALA A 58 -16.74 -30.49 -22.27
C ALA A 58 -16.63 -31.86 -22.94
N GLY A 59 -16.26 -32.87 -22.16
CA GLY A 59 -16.11 -34.25 -22.59
C GLY A 59 -17.15 -35.17 -21.95
N THR A 60 -17.70 -36.07 -22.76
CA THR A 60 -18.78 -36.96 -22.33
C THR A 60 -18.31 -38.41 -22.08
N SER A 61 -19.15 -39.17 -21.39
CA SER A 61 -19.02 -40.62 -21.24
C SER A 61 -19.18 -41.41 -22.55
N SER A 62 -19.71 -40.79 -23.61
CA SER A 62 -19.78 -41.39 -24.95
C SER A 62 -18.53 -41.12 -25.80
N GLY A 63 -17.60 -40.31 -25.30
CA GLY A 63 -16.40 -39.88 -26.05
C GLY A 63 -16.60 -38.65 -26.92
N GLU A 64 -17.74 -37.97 -26.82
CA GLU A 64 -17.98 -36.75 -27.57
C GLU A 64 -17.32 -35.54 -26.88
N MET A 65 -16.76 -34.66 -27.70
CA MET A 65 -16.13 -33.41 -27.25
C MET A 65 -16.91 -32.21 -27.79
N TYR A 66 -17.19 -31.27 -26.90
CA TYR A 66 -17.88 -30.02 -27.20
C TYR A 66 -16.98 -28.84 -26.86
N ARG A 67 -16.89 -27.86 -27.77
CA ARG A 67 -16.30 -26.55 -27.53
C ARG A 67 -17.43 -25.53 -27.39
N LEU A 68 -17.41 -24.76 -26.31
CA LEU A 68 -18.38 -23.70 -26.07
C LEU A 68 -17.64 -22.37 -26.06
N VAL A 69 -18.01 -21.48 -26.99
CA VAL A 69 -17.41 -20.14 -27.13
C VAL A 69 -18.39 -19.12 -26.61
N LEU A 70 -17.96 -18.30 -25.66
CA LEU A 70 -18.76 -17.21 -25.13
C LEU A 70 -18.89 -16.09 -26.18
N GLU A 71 -20.13 -15.78 -26.58
CA GLU A 71 -20.41 -14.65 -27.46
C GLU A 71 -20.80 -13.42 -26.63
N PRO A 72 -20.18 -12.24 -26.87
CA PRO A 72 -20.58 -11.00 -26.22
C PRO A 72 -21.92 -10.53 -26.79
N ALA A 73 -23.02 -10.80 -26.08
CA ALA A 73 -24.34 -10.22 -26.38
C ALA A 73 -24.76 -9.24 -25.28
N ALA A 74 -25.52 -8.21 -25.65
CA ALA A 74 -25.96 -7.14 -24.75
C ALA A 74 -26.86 -7.69 -23.61
N GLY A 75 -26.24 -7.97 -22.46
CA GLY A 75 -26.94 -8.34 -21.22
C GLY A 75 -27.25 -9.83 -21.03
N GLU A 76 -26.97 -10.70 -22.00
CA GLU A 76 -27.09 -12.15 -21.86
C GLU A 76 -25.81 -12.86 -22.32
N TYR A 77 -25.22 -13.69 -21.45
CA TYR A 77 -24.14 -14.59 -21.84
C TYR A 77 -24.71 -15.77 -22.62
N ARG A 78 -24.36 -15.87 -23.90
CA ARG A 78 -24.71 -17.04 -24.74
C ARG A 78 -23.44 -17.76 -25.16
N TYR A 79 -23.47 -19.07 -25.03
CA TYR A 79 -22.41 -19.94 -25.52
C TYR A 79 -22.80 -20.52 -26.86
N LYS A 80 -22.00 -20.24 -27.89
CA LYS A 80 -22.07 -20.98 -29.14
C LYS A 80 -21.39 -22.32 -28.94
N THR A 81 -22.12 -23.40 -29.21
CA THR A 81 -21.62 -24.77 -29.05
C THR A 81 -21.19 -25.34 -30.40
N GLU A 82 -20.02 -25.97 -30.40
CA GLU A 82 -19.45 -26.72 -31.52
C GLU A 82 -19.15 -28.15 -31.07
N LEU A 83 -19.54 -29.14 -31.88
CA LEU A 83 -19.26 -30.56 -31.62
C LEU A 83 -18.05 -31.00 -32.44
N LEU A 84 -17.08 -31.66 -31.79
CA LEU A 84 -15.78 -32.02 -32.36
C LEU A 84 -15.64 -33.55 -32.56
N THR A 85 -16.71 -34.20 -33.03
CA THR A 85 -16.91 -35.66 -33.04
C THR A 85 -15.91 -36.50 -33.85
N SER A 86 -15.03 -35.91 -34.67
CA SER A 86 -14.17 -36.68 -35.58
C SER A 86 -12.94 -37.32 -34.91
N SER A 87 -12.61 -36.96 -33.66
CA SER A 87 -11.29 -37.24 -33.09
C SER A 87 -11.28 -38.13 -31.82
N VAL A 88 -12.32 -38.03 -30.99
CA VAL A 88 -12.45 -38.78 -29.74
C VAL A 88 -13.66 -39.71 -29.86
N SER A 89 -13.42 -40.99 -29.62
CA SER A 89 -14.40 -42.08 -29.80
C SER A 89 -14.53 -42.96 -28.55
N ALA A 90 -13.81 -42.61 -27.49
CA ALA A 90 -13.78 -43.32 -26.23
C ALA A 90 -14.12 -42.34 -25.10
N PRO A 91 -14.76 -42.80 -24.01
CA PRO A 91 -15.11 -41.97 -22.86
C PRO A 91 -13.98 -41.04 -22.43
N VAL A 92 -14.30 -39.75 -22.31
CA VAL A 92 -13.34 -38.71 -21.94
C VAL A 92 -13.09 -38.73 -20.43
N LEU A 93 -11.82 -38.63 -20.04
CA LEU A 93 -11.39 -38.65 -18.64
C LEU A 93 -11.05 -37.26 -18.12
N SER A 94 -10.28 -36.47 -18.87
CA SER A 94 -9.88 -35.13 -18.45
C SER A 94 -9.72 -34.20 -19.65
N VAL A 95 -9.94 -32.91 -19.38
CA VAL A 95 -9.80 -31.80 -20.32
C VAL A 95 -9.02 -30.69 -19.63
N CYS A 96 -8.01 -30.12 -20.30
CA CYS A 96 -7.19 -29.03 -19.78
C CYS A 96 -6.84 -28.04 -20.89
N PHE A 97 -6.86 -26.74 -20.60
CA PHE A 97 -6.38 -25.71 -21.52
C PHE A 97 -4.91 -25.39 -21.24
N PRO A 98 -3.95 -25.81 -22.10
CA PRO A 98 -2.58 -25.33 -21.99
C PRO A 98 -2.46 -23.85 -22.36
N ASP A 99 -3.32 -23.33 -23.24
CA ASP A 99 -3.38 -21.92 -23.65
C ASP A 99 -4.81 -21.45 -23.99
N GLU A 100 -4.96 -20.22 -24.46
CA GLU A 100 -6.25 -19.60 -24.80
C GLU A 100 -6.90 -20.14 -26.08
N GLY A 101 -6.20 -20.91 -26.92
CA GLY A 101 -6.66 -21.34 -28.24
C GLY A 101 -6.83 -22.85 -28.42
N THR A 102 -6.19 -23.63 -27.55
CA THR A 102 -6.01 -25.08 -27.65
C THR A 102 -6.41 -25.74 -26.34
N PHE A 103 -6.95 -26.96 -26.39
CA PHE A 103 -7.16 -27.78 -25.20
C PHE A 103 -6.69 -29.21 -25.42
N ALA A 104 -6.17 -29.81 -24.36
CA ALA A 104 -5.76 -31.20 -24.27
C ALA A 104 -6.93 -32.06 -23.77
N VAL A 105 -7.08 -33.25 -24.33
CA VAL A 105 -8.10 -34.24 -23.94
C VAL A 105 -7.45 -35.60 -23.75
N SER A 106 -7.86 -36.31 -22.70
CA SER A 106 -7.48 -37.70 -22.45
C SER A 106 -8.70 -38.61 -22.40
N ASP A 107 -8.53 -39.86 -22.82
CA ASP A 107 -9.61 -40.85 -22.85
C ASP A 107 -9.19 -42.24 -22.33
N ILE A 108 -10.18 -43.14 -22.18
CA ILE A 108 -9.94 -44.51 -21.71
C ILE A 108 -9.16 -45.40 -22.69
N ALA A 109 -8.98 -44.97 -23.94
CA ALA A 109 -8.21 -45.69 -24.95
C ALA A 109 -6.71 -45.30 -24.91
N ALA A 110 -6.27 -44.68 -23.82
CA ALA A 110 -4.90 -44.19 -23.61
C ALA A 110 -4.44 -43.16 -24.66
N ARG A 111 -5.39 -42.42 -25.27
CA ARG A 111 -5.08 -41.31 -26.15
C ARG A 111 -5.02 -40.02 -25.34
N CYS A 112 -4.02 -39.20 -25.65
CA CYS A 112 -3.98 -37.78 -25.29
C CYS A 112 -3.88 -36.97 -26.57
N LEU A 113 -4.83 -36.06 -26.78
CA LEU A 113 -4.97 -35.28 -28.01
C LEU A 113 -4.94 -33.79 -27.68
N LEU A 114 -4.30 -32.99 -28.53
CA LEU A 114 -4.36 -31.53 -28.51
C LEU A 114 -5.28 -31.07 -29.64
N LEU A 115 -6.26 -30.23 -29.30
CA LEU A 115 -7.26 -29.73 -30.23
C LEU A 115 -7.24 -28.20 -30.27
N GLY A 116 -6.88 -27.64 -31.42
CA GLY A 116 -6.92 -26.21 -31.72
C GLY A 116 -8.13 -25.80 -32.57
N ALA A 117 -8.36 -24.48 -32.69
CA ALA A 117 -9.37 -23.96 -33.61
C ALA A 117 -8.97 -24.20 -35.09
N GLY A 118 -9.90 -24.74 -35.90
CA GLY A 118 -9.70 -24.91 -37.33
C GLY A 118 -8.78 -26.07 -37.74
N GLN A 119 -8.30 -26.89 -36.80
CA GLN A 119 -7.55 -28.11 -37.11
C GLN A 119 -8.50 -29.23 -37.57
N THR A 120 -8.16 -29.91 -38.66
CA THR A 120 -8.91 -31.06 -39.18
C THR A 120 -8.56 -32.37 -38.48
N GLU A 121 -7.31 -32.50 -38.02
CA GLU A 121 -6.83 -33.63 -37.22
C GLU A 121 -6.11 -33.13 -35.97
N PRO A 122 -6.29 -33.79 -34.82
CA PRO A 122 -5.67 -33.38 -33.56
C PRO A 122 -4.23 -33.88 -33.46
N ASP A 123 -3.36 -33.10 -32.81
CA ASP A 123 -2.01 -33.56 -32.48
C ASP A 123 -2.07 -34.58 -31.35
N ARG A 124 -1.26 -35.65 -31.43
CA ARG A 124 -1.26 -36.72 -30.44
C ARG A 124 -0.06 -36.63 -29.53
N LEU A 125 -0.31 -36.55 -28.23
CA LEU A 125 0.74 -36.63 -27.22
C LEU A 125 1.09 -38.11 -26.94
N PRO A 126 2.39 -38.45 -26.87
CA PRO A 126 2.81 -39.80 -26.53
C PRO A 126 2.45 -40.11 -25.07
N THR A 127 1.77 -41.23 -24.85
CA THR A 127 1.36 -41.70 -23.50
C THR A 127 2.06 -42.99 -23.08
N GLY A 128 2.80 -43.64 -23.99
CA GLY A 128 3.36 -44.98 -23.75
C GLY A 128 2.28 -46.00 -23.37
N ASN A 129 1.09 -45.90 -23.98
CA ASN A 129 -0.10 -46.73 -23.70
C ASN A 129 -0.66 -46.61 -22.27
N ARG A 130 -0.34 -45.52 -21.54
CA ARG A 130 -0.92 -45.23 -20.23
C ARG A 130 -2.23 -44.48 -20.37
N ILE A 131 -3.22 -44.88 -19.59
CA ILE A 131 -4.49 -44.17 -19.50
C ILE A 131 -4.29 -42.97 -18.59
N ILE A 132 -4.39 -41.77 -19.15
CA ILE A 132 -4.26 -40.50 -18.42
C ILE A 132 -5.63 -40.12 -17.86
N CYS A 133 -5.75 -40.03 -16.54
CA CYS A 133 -7.01 -39.72 -15.87
C CYS A 133 -7.15 -38.25 -15.48
N ALA A 134 -6.04 -37.50 -15.40
CA ALA A 134 -6.06 -36.08 -15.14
C ALA A 134 -4.99 -35.34 -15.96
N LEU A 135 -5.36 -34.19 -16.51
CA LEU A 135 -4.50 -33.29 -17.26
C LEU A 135 -4.45 -31.94 -16.56
N PHE A 136 -3.25 -31.35 -16.46
CA PHE A 136 -3.07 -30.03 -15.87
C PHE A 136 -1.81 -29.34 -16.41
N ARG A 137 -1.83 -28.01 -16.45
CA ARG A 137 -0.71 -27.19 -16.94
C ARG A 137 0.24 -26.89 -15.79
N LEU A 138 1.54 -27.19 -15.94
CA LEU A 138 2.56 -26.85 -14.94
C LEU A 138 3.00 -25.38 -15.06
N ASP A 139 3.26 -24.95 -16.29
CA ASP A 139 3.63 -23.59 -16.68
C ASP A 139 3.26 -23.36 -18.17
N ASP A 140 3.67 -22.24 -18.76
CA ASP A 140 3.29 -21.87 -20.13
C ASP A 140 3.84 -22.83 -21.22
N GLY A 141 4.90 -23.59 -20.91
CA GLY A 141 5.55 -24.52 -21.83
C GLY A 141 5.25 -25.99 -21.58
N HIS A 142 4.81 -26.35 -20.37
CA HIS A 142 4.72 -27.73 -19.93
C HIS A 142 3.29 -28.17 -19.56
N LEU A 143 2.89 -29.30 -20.12
CA LEU A 143 1.65 -30.00 -19.78
C LEU A 143 1.99 -31.26 -18.99
N ALA A 144 1.19 -31.57 -17.97
CA ALA A 144 1.34 -32.79 -17.20
C ALA A 144 0.07 -33.67 -17.27
N GLY A 145 0.28 -34.98 -17.17
CA GLY A 145 -0.77 -35.97 -17.22
C GLY A 145 -0.54 -37.07 -16.19
N LEU A 146 -1.48 -37.20 -15.27
CA LEU A 146 -1.47 -38.25 -14.26
C LEU A 146 -2.17 -39.49 -14.82
N SER A 147 -1.44 -40.61 -14.85
CA SER A 147 -1.98 -41.89 -15.29
C SER A 147 -2.73 -42.63 -14.18
N THR A 148 -3.61 -43.57 -14.57
CA THR A 148 -4.29 -44.46 -13.63
C THR A 148 -3.34 -45.41 -12.89
N SER A 149 -2.12 -45.60 -13.38
CA SER A 149 -1.06 -46.37 -12.70
C SER A 149 -0.28 -45.53 -11.68
N GLY A 150 -0.37 -44.20 -11.72
CA GLY A 150 0.37 -43.29 -10.84
C GLY A 150 1.57 -42.62 -11.48
N ASP A 151 1.92 -42.98 -12.72
CA ASP A 151 2.94 -42.28 -13.47
C ASP A 151 2.43 -40.88 -13.85
N LEU A 152 3.20 -39.86 -13.51
CA LEU A 152 3.02 -38.48 -13.95
C LEU A 152 3.92 -38.23 -15.16
N LEU A 153 3.31 -38.07 -16.33
CA LEU A 153 3.99 -37.76 -17.57
C LEU A 153 4.03 -36.24 -17.73
N ILE A 154 5.19 -35.71 -18.09
CA ILE A 154 5.39 -34.28 -18.34
C ILE A 154 5.83 -34.12 -19.79
N TRP A 155 5.08 -33.32 -20.53
CA TRP A 155 5.32 -33.03 -21.94
C TRP A 155 5.85 -31.61 -22.12
N ASN A 156 6.82 -31.47 -23.02
CA ASN A 156 7.05 -30.20 -23.68
C ASN A 156 5.92 -30.00 -24.70
N ARG A 157 5.13 -28.95 -24.52
CA ARG A 157 3.96 -28.69 -25.38
C ARG A 157 4.34 -28.42 -26.82
N MET A 158 5.44 -27.69 -27.06
CA MET A 158 5.84 -27.26 -28.40
C MET A 158 6.39 -28.42 -29.23
N GLU A 159 7.08 -29.35 -28.57
CA GLU A 159 7.73 -30.49 -29.21
C GLU A 159 6.85 -31.75 -29.20
N SER A 160 5.79 -31.77 -28.38
CA SER A 160 4.91 -32.93 -28.18
C SER A 160 5.66 -34.19 -27.70
N GLU A 161 6.74 -34.00 -26.95
CA GLU A 161 7.58 -35.09 -26.42
C GLU A 161 7.44 -35.19 -24.90
N ILE A 162 7.55 -36.42 -24.37
CA ILE A 162 7.68 -36.64 -22.93
C ILE A 162 9.10 -36.23 -22.53
N ILE A 163 9.21 -35.21 -21.69
CA ILE A 163 10.50 -34.77 -21.15
C ILE A 163 10.81 -35.45 -19.82
N GLN A 164 9.78 -35.90 -19.09
CA GLN A 164 9.95 -36.54 -17.80
C GLN A 164 8.78 -37.46 -17.45
N ILE A 165 9.10 -38.55 -16.75
CA ILE A 165 8.12 -39.41 -16.08
C ILE A 165 8.49 -39.44 -14.60
N VAL A 166 7.53 -39.11 -13.74
CA VAL A 166 7.68 -39.17 -12.28
C VAL A 166 6.75 -40.26 -11.75
N GLU A 167 7.30 -41.18 -10.99
CA GLU A 167 6.51 -42.21 -10.33
C GLU A 167 5.82 -41.63 -9.10
N ALA A 168 4.49 -41.78 -9.02
CA ALA A 168 3.70 -41.40 -7.87
C ALA A 168 2.70 -42.50 -7.50
N PRO A 169 2.15 -42.50 -6.28
CA PRO A 169 1.11 -43.43 -5.89
C PRO A 169 -0.10 -43.36 -6.83
N SER A 170 -0.64 -44.53 -7.20
CA SER A 170 -1.76 -44.62 -8.15
C SER A 170 -3.01 -43.88 -7.65
N PRO A 171 -3.78 -43.22 -8.53
CA PRO A 171 -5.05 -42.59 -8.16
C PRO A 171 -6.14 -43.58 -7.72
N PRO A 172 -7.23 -43.10 -7.09
CA PRO A 172 -8.41 -43.91 -6.79
C PRO A 172 -9.00 -44.61 -8.02
N VAL A 173 -9.33 -45.89 -7.91
CA VAL A 173 -9.71 -46.73 -9.07
C VAL A 173 -11.16 -46.54 -9.52
N ARG A 174 -12.07 -46.20 -8.60
CA ARG A 174 -13.51 -46.24 -8.87
C ARG A 174 -14.03 -45.09 -9.73
N LEU A 175 -13.50 -43.88 -9.53
CA LEU A 175 -13.94 -42.66 -10.20
C LEU A 175 -12.72 -41.90 -10.74
N THR A 176 -11.88 -42.57 -11.53
CA THR A 176 -10.64 -42.00 -12.08
C THR A 176 -10.87 -40.73 -12.89
N ALA A 177 -11.99 -40.62 -13.62
CA ALA A 177 -12.37 -39.42 -14.39
C ALA A 177 -12.69 -38.19 -13.51
N LEU A 178 -12.83 -38.36 -12.20
CA LEU A 178 -13.10 -37.27 -11.25
C LEU A 178 -11.85 -36.83 -10.47
N VAL A 179 -10.70 -37.45 -10.74
CA VAL A 179 -9.43 -37.04 -10.13
C VAL A 179 -9.02 -35.70 -10.73
N LYS A 180 -8.98 -34.67 -9.89
CA LYS A 180 -8.57 -33.31 -10.28
C LYS A 180 -7.39 -32.85 -9.44
N PRO A 181 -6.19 -32.76 -10.03
CA PRO A 181 -5.06 -32.08 -9.42
C PRO A 181 -5.37 -30.59 -9.22
N VAL A 182 -4.96 -30.06 -8.09
CA VAL A 182 -5.10 -28.65 -7.73
C VAL A 182 -3.74 -28.07 -7.44
N TYR A 183 -3.45 -26.90 -7.98
CA TYR A 183 -2.23 -26.18 -7.66
C TYR A 183 -2.41 -25.35 -6.38
N TRP A 184 -1.59 -25.62 -5.37
CA TRP A 184 -1.55 -24.89 -4.12
C TRP A 184 -0.34 -23.94 -4.12
N SER A 185 -0.59 -22.71 -4.57
CA SER A 185 0.46 -21.74 -4.90
C SER A 185 1.35 -21.36 -3.73
N GLU A 186 0.79 -21.17 -2.53
CA GLU A 186 1.58 -20.79 -1.33
C GLU A 186 2.52 -21.91 -0.87
N ALA A 187 2.24 -23.16 -1.23
CA ALA A 187 3.09 -24.30 -0.93
C ALA A 187 3.97 -24.73 -2.11
N ASP A 188 3.84 -24.09 -3.29
CA ASP A 188 4.47 -24.46 -4.56
C ASP A 188 4.31 -25.96 -4.88
N ARG A 189 3.06 -26.44 -4.79
CA ARG A 189 2.73 -27.86 -4.89
C ARG A 189 1.47 -28.13 -5.69
N TRP A 190 1.52 -29.11 -6.56
CA TRP A 190 0.35 -29.80 -7.09
C TRP A 190 -0.13 -30.84 -6.10
N VAL A 191 -1.44 -30.92 -5.91
CA VAL A 191 -2.07 -31.82 -4.94
C VAL A 191 -3.14 -32.65 -5.63
N TRP A 192 -3.10 -33.97 -5.46
CA TRP A 192 -4.14 -34.87 -5.97
C TRP A 192 -4.37 -36.06 -5.04
N PRO A 193 -5.55 -36.71 -5.13
CA PRO A 193 -5.82 -37.90 -4.34
C PRO A 193 -5.18 -39.15 -4.93
N SER A 194 -4.77 -40.05 -4.04
CA SER A 194 -4.37 -41.43 -4.30
C SER A 194 -5.32 -42.40 -3.58
N ARG A 195 -5.09 -43.71 -3.75
CA ARG A 195 -5.91 -44.78 -3.15
C ARG A 195 -5.92 -44.70 -1.63
N SER A 196 -7.01 -45.15 -1.04
CA SER A 196 -7.12 -45.35 0.42
C SER A 196 -6.88 -44.06 1.21
N GLY A 197 -7.35 -42.93 0.68
CA GLY A 197 -7.31 -41.64 1.36
C GLY A 197 -5.92 -41.01 1.47
N VAL A 198 -4.97 -41.48 0.68
CA VAL A 198 -3.66 -40.84 0.55
C VAL A 198 -3.77 -39.59 -0.31
N ILE A 199 -3.13 -38.49 0.12
CA ILE A 199 -2.99 -37.25 -0.64
C ILE A 199 -1.55 -37.14 -1.11
N VAL A 200 -1.37 -36.90 -2.40
CA VAL A 200 -0.06 -36.73 -3.03
C VAL A 200 0.20 -35.25 -3.24
N PHE A 201 1.41 -34.83 -2.87
CA PHE A 201 1.96 -33.49 -3.06
C PHE A 201 3.16 -33.59 -3.99
N TYR A 202 3.19 -32.77 -5.02
CA TYR A 202 4.28 -32.72 -5.99
C TYR A 202 4.76 -31.30 -6.22
N SER A 203 6.06 -31.07 -6.07
CA SER A 203 6.68 -29.79 -6.40
C SER A 203 7.41 -29.92 -7.74
N TRP A 204 7.01 -29.12 -8.73
CA TRP A 204 7.66 -29.09 -10.04
C TRP A 204 9.08 -28.53 -9.93
N SER A 205 9.24 -27.43 -9.19
CA SER A 205 10.52 -26.74 -9.00
C SER A 205 11.56 -27.61 -8.28
N ARG A 206 11.12 -28.45 -7.35
CA ARG A 206 11.98 -29.35 -6.55
C ARG A 206 12.02 -30.77 -7.07
N ASN A 207 11.15 -31.10 -8.03
CA ASN A 207 10.92 -32.46 -8.52
C ASN A 207 10.73 -33.47 -7.37
N GLU A 208 9.89 -33.11 -6.40
CA GLU A 208 9.69 -33.87 -5.16
C GLU A 208 8.26 -34.39 -5.08
N VAL A 209 8.11 -35.71 -4.88
CA VAL A 209 6.81 -36.34 -4.60
C VAL A 209 6.74 -36.75 -3.13
N ARG A 210 5.65 -36.37 -2.48
CA ARG A 210 5.32 -36.78 -1.11
C ARG A 210 3.90 -37.30 -1.05
N ALA A 211 3.67 -38.34 -0.26
CA ALA A 211 2.37 -38.95 -0.08
C ALA A 211 2.03 -39.06 1.42
N ILE A 212 0.85 -38.60 1.80
CA ILE A 212 0.40 -38.55 3.20
C ILE A 212 -0.94 -39.27 3.31
N SER A 213 -1.06 -40.24 4.20
CA SER A 213 -2.35 -40.87 4.50
C SER A 213 -3.19 -39.91 5.33
N ALA A 214 -4.27 -39.40 4.74
CA ALA A 214 -5.11 -38.39 5.37
C ALA A 214 -6.51 -38.91 5.69
N HIS A 215 -7.14 -39.68 4.82
CA HIS A 215 -8.52 -40.13 4.99
C HIS A 215 -8.61 -41.65 5.13
N ALA A 216 -9.71 -42.15 5.71
CA ALA A 216 -9.96 -43.59 5.82
C ALA A 216 -10.52 -44.19 4.52
N GLY A 217 -10.95 -43.35 3.58
CA GLY A 217 -11.44 -43.74 2.26
C GLY A 217 -10.93 -42.82 1.15
N ASP A 218 -11.23 -43.16 -0.10
CA ASP A 218 -10.83 -42.37 -1.28
C ASP A 218 -11.26 -40.91 -1.19
N VAL A 219 -10.48 -40.02 -1.80
CA VAL A 219 -10.71 -38.58 -1.84
C VAL A 219 -10.93 -38.18 -3.29
N TYR A 220 -11.88 -37.29 -3.54
CA TYR A 220 -12.17 -36.75 -4.88
C TYR A 220 -12.38 -35.23 -4.89
N ALA A 221 -12.54 -34.63 -3.71
CA ALA A 221 -12.70 -33.19 -3.54
C ALA A 221 -11.48 -32.64 -2.80
N ILE A 222 -10.69 -31.85 -3.54
CA ILE A 222 -9.55 -31.09 -3.05
C ILE A 222 -9.76 -29.65 -3.50
N LEU A 223 -9.59 -28.69 -2.59
CA LEU A 223 -9.70 -27.25 -2.89
C LEU A 223 -8.51 -26.54 -2.27
N ALA A 224 -7.85 -25.66 -3.03
CA ALA A 224 -6.78 -24.81 -2.51
C ALA A 224 -7.19 -23.34 -2.58
N TYR A 225 -6.88 -22.59 -1.53
CA TYR A 225 -7.11 -21.15 -1.48
C TYR A 225 -6.08 -20.49 -0.57
N LYS A 226 -5.21 -19.65 -1.15
CA LYS A 226 -4.12 -18.99 -0.43
C LYS A 226 -3.32 -20.02 0.39
N ASN A 227 -3.18 -19.76 1.69
CA ASN A 227 -2.39 -20.57 2.61
C ASN A 227 -3.11 -21.85 3.05
N GLU A 228 -4.34 -22.09 2.61
CA GLU A 228 -5.15 -23.20 3.06
C GLU A 228 -5.42 -24.19 1.93
N LEU A 229 -5.48 -25.46 2.30
CA LEU A 229 -5.94 -26.54 1.44
C LEU A 229 -7.00 -27.33 2.22
N LEU A 230 -8.04 -27.75 1.50
CA LEU A 230 -9.14 -28.54 2.01
C LEU A 230 -9.17 -29.88 1.28
N THR A 231 -9.25 -30.98 2.01
CA THR A 231 -9.45 -32.31 1.43
C THR A 231 -10.67 -32.98 2.05
N MET A 232 -11.50 -33.59 1.20
CA MET A 232 -12.75 -34.21 1.62
C MET A 232 -12.80 -35.67 1.19
N GLY A 233 -12.82 -36.56 2.18
CA GLY A 233 -12.93 -37.99 1.95
C GLY A 233 -14.35 -38.44 1.71
N ILE A 234 -14.52 -39.55 0.99
CA ILE A 234 -15.83 -40.22 0.90
C ILE A 234 -16.35 -40.69 2.27
N ASP A 235 -15.45 -40.80 3.26
CA ASP A 235 -15.74 -41.09 4.66
C ASP A 235 -16.48 -39.96 5.40
N GLY A 236 -16.70 -38.81 4.74
CA GLY A 236 -17.38 -37.65 5.31
C GLY A 236 -16.51 -36.83 6.26
N SER A 237 -15.20 -37.11 6.30
CA SER A 237 -14.25 -36.26 7.00
C SER A 237 -13.73 -35.16 6.07
N VAL A 238 -13.61 -33.97 6.64
CA VAL A 238 -12.99 -32.79 6.04
C VAL A 238 -11.69 -32.54 6.78
N LYS A 239 -10.61 -32.28 6.05
CA LYS A 239 -9.30 -31.98 6.63
C LYS A 239 -8.78 -30.65 6.11
N PHE A 240 -8.28 -29.84 7.04
CA PHE A 240 -7.71 -28.53 6.78
C PHE A 240 -6.19 -28.61 6.86
N TRP A 241 -5.53 -27.94 5.93
CA TRP A 241 -4.09 -27.95 5.78
C TRP A 241 -3.60 -26.52 5.64
N HIS A 242 -2.41 -26.23 6.17
CA HIS A 242 -1.74 -24.94 6.02
C HIS A 242 -0.43 -25.09 5.25
N ALA A 243 -0.03 -24.10 4.45
CA ALA A 243 1.22 -24.21 3.70
C ALA A 243 2.39 -24.32 4.68
N GLY A 244 3.30 -25.26 4.39
CA GLY A 244 4.40 -25.61 5.29
C GLY A 244 4.06 -26.58 6.41
N ALA A 245 2.78 -26.91 6.63
CA ALA A 245 2.41 -27.99 7.54
C ALA A 245 2.68 -29.36 6.91
N ASP A 246 3.20 -30.27 7.72
CA ASP A 246 3.50 -31.64 7.33
C ASP A 246 2.30 -32.60 7.44
N GLU A 247 1.27 -32.18 8.17
CA GLU A 247 0.04 -32.91 8.47
C GLU A 247 -1.16 -31.94 8.47
N PRO A 248 -2.40 -32.45 8.40
CA PRO A 248 -3.58 -31.61 8.56
C PRO A 248 -3.57 -30.89 9.91
N VAL A 249 -3.84 -29.60 9.91
CA VAL A 249 -3.89 -28.78 11.14
C VAL A 249 -5.19 -28.98 11.92
N GLY A 250 -6.22 -29.52 11.28
CA GLY A 250 -7.55 -29.66 11.83
C GLY A 250 -8.46 -30.44 10.89
N GLY A 251 -9.70 -30.63 11.33
CA GLY A 251 -10.73 -31.27 10.53
C GLY A 251 -12.10 -31.18 11.17
N CYS A 252 -13.13 -31.29 10.34
CA CYS A 252 -14.52 -31.29 10.78
C CYS A 252 -15.30 -32.39 10.07
N ARG A 253 -16.58 -32.56 10.45
CA ARG A 253 -17.48 -33.47 9.75
C ARG A 253 -18.13 -32.74 8.59
N GLY A 254 -18.00 -33.27 7.40
CA GLY A 254 -18.62 -32.73 6.19
C GLY A 254 -19.70 -33.65 5.63
N PRO A 255 -20.25 -33.29 4.46
CA PRO A 255 -21.11 -34.19 3.70
C PRO A 255 -20.32 -35.45 3.29
N GLY A 256 -20.93 -36.62 3.50
CA GLY A 256 -20.36 -37.89 3.08
C GLY A 256 -20.41 -38.09 1.57
N GLN A 257 -19.54 -38.95 1.04
CA GLN A 257 -19.54 -39.37 -0.36
C GLN A 257 -19.44 -38.24 -1.39
N VAL A 258 -18.68 -37.18 -1.10
CA VAL A 258 -18.39 -36.12 -2.07
C VAL A 258 -17.50 -36.65 -3.18
N ILE A 259 -17.88 -36.36 -4.43
CA ILE A 259 -17.19 -36.83 -5.64
C ILE A 259 -16.62 -35.69 -6.49
N SER A 260 -17.01 -34.44 -6.23
CA SER A 260 -16.46 -33.25 -6.89
C SER A 260 -16.71 -32.02 -6.03
N ALA A 261 -15.79 -31.07 -6.10
CA ALA A 261 -15.92 -29.77 -5.46
C ALA A 261 -15.46 -28.65 -6.39
N ALA A 262 -16.00 -27.45 -6.18
CA ALA A 262 -15.49 -26.21 -6.77
C ALA A 262 -15.62 -25.07 -5.75
N LEU A 263 -14.66 -24.15 -5.78
CA LEU A 263 -14.58 -23.00 -4.90
C LEU A 263 -14.87 -21.71 -5.69
N TRP A 264 -15.58 -20.78 -5.06
CA TRP A 264 -15.51 -19.37 -5.40
C TRP A 264 -15.42 -18.55 -4.12
N ALA A 265 -14.72 -17.43 -4.17
CA ALA A 265 -14.68 -16.49 -3.06
C ALA A 265 -15.09 -15.10 -3.53
N ASP A 266 -15.84 -14.41 -2.69
CA ASP A 266 -16.12 -12.99 -2.82
C ASP A 266 -15.34 -12.19 -1.74
N ARG A 267 -15.69 -10.91 -1.55
CA ARG A 267 -15.00 -10.04 -0.58
C ARG A 267 -15.25 -10.43 0.88
N GLN A 268 -16.28 -11.21 1.17
CA GLN A 268 -16.80 -11.44 2.52
C GLN A 268 -16.88 -12.92 2.88
N SER A 269 -16.88 -13.82 1.88
CA SER A 269 -17.14 -15.24 2.09
C SER A 269 -16.38 -16.12 1.09
N ARG A 270 -15.98 -17.30 1.57
CA ARG A 270 -15.53 -18.41 0.74
C ARG A 270 -16.68 -19.39 0.64
N ASN A 271 -17.08 -19.73 -0.58
CA ASN A 271 -18.21 -20.61 -0.82
C ASN A 271 -17.80 -21.78 -1.70
N LEU A 272 -18.42 -22.91 -1.45
CA LEU A 272 -18.11 -24.20 -2.07
C LEU A 272 -19.37 -24.74 -2.72
N VAL A 273 -19.24 -25.35 -3.90
CA VAL A 273 -20.24 -26.30 -4.40
C VAL A 273 -19.66 -27.69 -4.22
N LEU A 274 -20.40 -28.55 -3.52
CA LEU A 274 -20.04 -29.94 -3.28
C LEU A 274 -21.07 -30.84 -3.95
N ILE A 275 -20.59 -31.78 -4.76
CA ILE A 275 -21.43 -32.79 -5.43
C ILE A 275 -21.20 -34.13 -4.76
N ASN A 276 -22.29 -34.76 -4.30
CA ASN A 276 -22.23 -36.10 -3.72
C ASN A 276 -22.38 -37.21 -4.80
N ARG A 277 -22.14 -38.46 -4.40
CA ARG A 277 -22.22 -39.63 -5.29
C ARG A 277 -23.60 -39.88 -5.89
N GLU A 278 -24.66 -39.44 -5.22
CA GLU A 278 -26.04 -39.49 -5.72
C GLU A 278 -26.32 -38.45 -6.80
N GLY A 279 -25.38 -37.51 -7.00
CA GLY A 279 -25.49 -36.43 -7.97
C GLY A 279 -26.34 -35.27 -7.49
N LYS A 280 -26.44 -35.07 -6.17
CA LYS A 280 -26.97 -33.85 -5.55
C LYS A 280 -25.82 -32.85 -5.34
N ALA A 281 -26.09 -31.58 -5.61
CA ALA A 281 -25.12 -30.49 -5.43
C ALA A 281 -25.62 -29.51 -4.37
N GLY A 282 -24.82 -29.28 -3.33
CA GLY A 282 -25.11 -28.32 -2.27
C GLY A 282 -24.09 -27.18 -2.26
N ILE A 283 -24.54 -26.00 -1.84
CA ILE A 283 -23.72 -24.83 -1.56
C ILE A 283 -23.39 -24.81 -0.07
N TYR A 284 -22.13 -24.52 0.21
CA TYR A 284 -21.59 -24.44 1.56
C TYR A 284 -20.75 -23.17 1.72
N SER A 285 -20.69 -22.62 2.92
CA SER A 285 -19.70 -21.59 3.30
C SER A 285 -18.49 -22.26 3.95
N TRP A 286 -17.32 -21.62 3.83
CA TRP A 286 -16.09 -22.05 4.51
C TRP A 286 -15.49 -20.88 5.30
N ALA A 287 -15.57 -20.98 6.62
CA ALA A 287 -15.03 -20.02 7.57
C ALA A 287 -14.49 -20.76 8.80
N ASP A 288 -13.40 -20.26 9.39
CA ASP A 288 -12.91 -20.67 10.71
C ASP A 288 -12.84 -22.20 10.94
N ASP A 289 -12.21 -22.93 10.01
CA ASP A 289 -12.09 -24.40 10.05
C ASP A 289 -13.42 -25.18 10.11
N GLU A 290 -14.51 -24.56 9.67
CA GLU A 290 -15.81 -25.19 9.52
C GLU A 290 -16.37 -25.04 8.10
N ILE A 291 -17.27 -25.97 7.76
CA ILE A 291 -18.03 -25.93 6.51
C ILE A 291 -19.51 -25.97 6.88
N GLU A 292 -20.22 -24.90 6.60
CA GLU A 292 -21.65 -24.81 6.89
C GLU A 292 -22.47 -24.99 5.62
N PHE A 293 -23.55 -25.75 5.70
CA PHE A 293 -24.47 -25.93 4.58
C PHE A 293 -25.39 -24.72 4.43
N THR A 294 -25.51 -24.22 3.20
CA THR A 294 -26.36 -23.06 2.89
C THR A 294 -27.64 -23.49 2.17
N GLU A 295 -27.50 -24.13 1.00
CA GLU A 295 -28.65 -24.47 0.17
C GLU A 295 -28.37 -25.63 -0.80
N TRP A 296 -29.42 -26.29 -1.27
CA TRP A 296 -29.34 -27.27 -2.36
C TRP A 296 -29.56 -26.59 -3.70
N LEU A 297 -28.73 -26.92 -4.69
CA LEU A 297 -28.97 -26.49 -6.07
C LEU A 297 -30.16 -27.24 -6.67
N ASN A 298 -31.01 -26.49 -7.39
CA ASN A 298 -32.15 -27.05 -8.11
C ASN A 298 -31.68 -27.92 -9.28
N GLY A 299 -31.76 -29.24 -9.13
CA GLY A 299 -31.38 -30.20 -10.17
C GLY A 299 -30.94 -31.53 -9.57
N ASP A 300 -30.61 -32.47 -10.46
CA ASP A 300 -30.18 -33.83 -10.12
C ASP A 300 -29.13 -34.32 -11.12
N ASN A 301 -28.43 -35.38 -10.73
CA ASN A 301 -27.40 -36.05 -11.55
C ASN A 301 -26.21 -35.15 -11.91
N PHE A 302 -25.81 -34.26 -11.02
CA PHE A 302 -24.54 -33.54 -11.14
C PHE A 302 -23.37 -34.54 -11.07
N ARG A 303 -22.33 -34.36 -11.89
CA ARG A 303 -21.19 -35.30 -12.00
C ARG A 303 -19.85 -34.65 -11.68
N CYS A 304 -19.65 -33.41 -12.13
CA CYS A 304 -18.45 -32.65 -11.80
C CYS A 304 -18.76 -31.16 -11.70
N ALA A 305 -17.92 -30.45 -10.95
CA ALA A 305 -17.93 -29.00 -10.82
C ALA A 305 -16.55 -28.45 -11.18
N VAL A 306 -16.52 -27.29 -11.83
CA VAL A 306 -15.31 -26.51 -12.10
C VAL A 306 -15.59 -25.07 -11.73
N GLY A 307 -14.71 -24.50 -10.91
CA GLY A 307 -14.75 -23.10 -10.52
C GLY A 307 -13.69 -22.26 -11.23
N PRO A 308 -13.71 -20.94 -11.01
CA PRO A 308 -12.70 -20.06 -11.56
C PRO A 308 -11.33 -20.30 -10.92
N ASP A 309 -10.27 -19.90 -11.62
CA ASP A 309 -8.93 -19.80 -11.05
C ASP A 309 -8.88 -18.61 -10.08
N MET A 310 -9.03 -18.90 -8.79
CA MET A 310 -9.11 -17.89 -7.73
C MET A 310 -7.87 -16.99 -7.65
N GLN A 311 -6.69 -17.47 -8.04
CA GLN A 311 -5.47 -16.64 -8.05
C GLN A 311 -5.54 -15.58 -9.17
N LYS A 312 -6.09 -15.95 -10.34
CA LYS A 312 -6.33 -15.01 -11.44
C LYS A 312 -7.44 -14.01 -11.11
N VAL A 313 -8.51 -14.45 -10.47
CA VAL A 313 -9.58 -13.56 -10.00
C VAL A 313 -9.02 -12.51 -9.04
N GLU A 314 -8.22 -12.91 -8.05
CA GLU A 314 -7.63 -11.99 -7.09
C GLU A 314 -6.62 -11.03 -7.71
N SER A 315 -5.73 -11.52 -8.58
CA SER A 315 -4.76 -10.66 -9.26
C SER A 315 -5.43 -9.65 -10.20
N GLY A 316 -6.50 -10.06 -10.90
CA GLY A 316 -7.36 -9.18 -11.69
C GLY A 316 -8.01 -8.09 -10.84
N LEU A 317 -8.63 -8.46 -9.72
CA LEU A 317 -9.23 -7.52 -8.76
C LEU A 317 -8.18 -6.54 -8.19
N ARG A 318 -6.98 -7.02 -7.83
CA ARG A 318 -5.87 -6.15 -7.36
C ARG A 318 -5.45 -5.16 -8.45
N ARG A 319 -5.29 -5.60 -9.70
CA ARG A 319 -4.99 -4.72 -10.84
C ARG A 319 -6.06 -3.65 -11.03
N GLN A 320 -7.33 -4.04 -10.97
CA GLN A 320 -8.44 -3.12 -11.13
C GLN A 320 -8.48 -2.07 -10.01
N LYS A 321 -8.30 -2.48 -8.75
CA LYS A 321 -8.17 -1.56 -7.61
C LYS A 321 -7.00 -0.59 -7.81
N ALA A 322 -5.85 -1.08 -8.26
CA ALA A 322 -4.68 -0.25 -8.53
C ALA A 322 -4.93 0.76 -9.66
N MET A 323 -5.56 0.34 -10.77
CA MET A 323 -5.93 1.25 -11.86
C MET A 323 -6.91 2.32 -11.37
N ARG A 324 -7.95 1.92 -10.63
CA ARG A 324 -8.93 2.86 -10.09
C ARG A 324 -8.30 3.84 -9.09
N ALA A 325 -7.38 3.38 -8.24
CA ALA A 325 -6.65 4.24 -7.32
C ALA A 325 -5.75 5.24 -8.06
N ARG A 326 -5.11 4.83 -9.16
CA ARG A 326 -4.33 5.73 -10.03
C ARG A 326 -5.22 6.80 -10.67
N GLU A 327 -6.37 6.41 -11.23
CA GLU A 327 -7.34 7.36 -11.79
C GLU A 327 -7.80 8.39 -10.75
N LEU A 328 -8.17 7.93 -9.56
CA LEU A 328 -8.59 8.81 -8.46
C LEU A 328 -7.47 9.75 -8.03
N SER A 329 -6.23 9.25 -7.95
CA SER A 329 -5.06 10.06 -7.59
C SER A 329 -4.81 11.18 -8.61
N VAL A 330 -4.94 10.88 -9.92
CA VAL A 330 -4.83 11.88 -10.98
C VAL A 330 -5.94 12.93 -10.88
N GLN A 331 -7.18 12.51 -10.64
CA GLN A 331 -8.31 13.43 -10.46
C GLN A 331 -8.13 14.35 -9.24
N ILE A 332 -7.62 13.82 -8.12
CA ILE A 332 -7.33 14.61 -6.93
C ILE A 332 -6.25 15.65 -7.24
N LYS A 333 -5.13 15.24 -7.86
CA LYS A 333 -4.04 16.15 -8.23
C LYS A 333 -4.49 17.27 -9.17
N ASP A 334 -5.29 16.95 -10.19
CA ASP A 334 -5.84 17.94 -11.12
C ASP A 334 -6.76 18.95 -10.41
N ARG A 335 -7.57 18.49 -9.44
CA ARG A 335 -8.43 19.38 -8.65
C ARG A 335 -7.65 20.28 -7.68
N ILE A 336 -6.61 19.76 -7.03
CA ILE A 336 -5.68 20.55 -6.21
C ILE A 336 -5.07 21.65 -7.09
N ALA A 337 -4.57 21.30 -8.29
CA ALA A 337 -4.00 22.27 -9.22
C ALA A 337 -5.00 23.35 -9.68
N ARG A 338 -6.28 22.99 -9.83
CA ARG A 338 -7.37 23.91 -10.22
C ARG A 338 -8.00 24.67 -9.05
N ARG A 339 -7.53 24.49 -7.81
CA ARG A 339 -8.13 25.07 -6.58
C ARG A 339 -9.59 24.71 -6.36
N GLN A 340 -10.02 23.54 -6.83
CA GLN A 340 -11.41 23.07 -6.66
C GLN A 340 -11.53 22.25 -5.38
N MET A 341 -11.64 22.95 -4.26
CA MET A 341 -11.69 22.40 -2.91
C MET A 341 -13.15 22.16 -2.47
N GLY A 342 -13.39 21.14 -1.64
CA GLY A 342 -14.70 20.88 -1.05
C GLY A 342 -15.05 19.40 -0.87
N SER A 343 -16.32 19.13 -0.55
CA SER A 343 -16.84 17.78 -0.22
C SER A 343 -16.59 16.72 -1.30
N GLU A 344 -16.53 17.13 -2.57
CA GLU A 344 -16.21 16.22 -3.68
C GLU A 344 -14.75 15.74 -3.67
N LEU A 345 -13.82 16.53 -3.13
CA LEU A 345 -12.42 16.13 -2.99
C LEU A 345 -12.30 15.12 -1.84
N ASP A 346 -12.92 15.42 -0.70
CA ASP A 346 -12.98 14.49 0.44
C ASP A 346 -13.63 13.14 0.09
N SER A 347 -14.69 13.14 -0.72
CA SER A 347 -15.30 11.91 -1.20
C SER A 347 -14.32 11.05 -2.01
N ARG A 348 -13.43 11.67 -2.81
CA ARG A 348 -12.40 10.93 -3.57
C ARG A 348 -11.30 10.38 -2.67
N HIS A 349 -10.91 11.13 -1.64
CA HIS A 349 -10.01 10.61 -0.60
C HIS A 349 -10.61 9.40 0.11
N GLN A 350 -11.89 9.47 0.49
CA GLN A 350 -12.60 8.33 1.11
C GLN A 350 -12.66 7.12 0.17
N GLN A 351 -12.88 7.32 -1.14
CA GLN A 351 -12.83 6.23 -2.11
C GLN A 351 -11.45 5.57 -2.19
N LEU A 352 -10.35 6.33 -2.11
CA LEU A 352 -9.00 5.75 -2.04
C LEU A 352 -8.81 4.89 -0.79
N VAL A 353 -9.29 5.37 0.37
CA VAL A 353 -9.24 4.63 1.63
C VAL A 353 -10.03 3.31 1.51
N GLN A 354 -11.24 3.33 0.96
CA GLN A 354 -12.06 2.14 0.72
C GLN A 354 -11.40 1.12 -0.23
N LEU A 355 -10.50 1.57 -1.11
CA LEU A 355 -9.73 0.70 -2.00
C LEU A 355 -8.48 0.11 -1.34
N GLY A 356 -8.15 0.50 -0.10
CA GLY A 356 -6.93 0.11 0.61
C GLY A 356 -5.72 1.01 0.32
N TYR A 357 -5.92 2.19 -0.28
CA TYR A 357 -4.87 3.14 -0.64
C TYR A 357 -4.86 4.36 0.30
N GLU A 358 -5.04 4.12 1.60
CA GLU A 358 -5.06 5.17 2.61
C GLU A 358 -3.75 5.97 2.64
N HIS A 359 -2.60 5.30 2.50
CA HIS A 359 -1.30 5.96 2.38
C HIS A 359 -1.24 6.97 1.22
N VAL A 360 -1.77 6.61 0.05
CA VAL A 360 -1.82 7.53 -1.10
C VAL A 360 -2.73 8.73 -0.79
N SER A 361 -3.85 8.50 -0.13
CA SER A 361 -4.76 9.56 0.30
C SER A 361 -4.07 10.57 1.23
N TRP A 362 -3.32 10.11 2.24
CA TRP A 362 -2.59 11.00 3.16
C TRP A 362 -1.47 11.78 2.47
N ALA A 363 -0.72 11.15 1.57
CA ALA A 363 0.30 11.84 0.78
C ALA A 363 -0.32 12.97 -0.07
N LEU A 364 -1.48 12.72 -0.69
CA LEU A 364 -2.22 13.74 -1.46
C LEU A 364 -2.79 14.85 -0.58
N ARG A 365 -3.29 14.55 0.63
CA ARG A 365 -3.73 15.57 1.61
C ARG A 365 -2.57 16.44 2.10
N ALA A 366 -1.37 15.89 2.20
CA ALA A 366 -0.17 16.68 2.49
C ALA A 366 0.14 17.63 1.33
N GLU A 367 0.08 17.17 0.08
CA GLU A 367 0.25 18.04 -1.11
C GLU A 367 -0.81 19.16 -1.17
N GLU A 368 -2.06 18.82 -0.85
CA GLU A 368 -3.17 19.76 -0.74
C GLU A 368 -2.90 20.84 0.32
N SER A 369 -2.46 20.43 1.51
CA SER A 369 -2.16 21.34 2.62
C SER A 369 -0.99 22.26 2.29
N LYS A 370 0.06 21.72 1.66
CA LYS A 370 1.19 22.50 1.14
C LYS A 370 0.74 23.58 0.17
N PHE A 371 -0.14 23.22 -0.78
CA PHE A 371 -0.66 24.17 -1.76
C PHE A 371 -1.46 25.31 -1.12
N ASN A 372 -2.15 25.04 -0.01
CA ASN A 372 -2.89 26.03 0.77
C ASN A 372 -2.01 26.82 1.76
N ASN A 373 -0.70 26.59 1.79
CA ASN A 373 0.23 27.11 2.81
C ASN A 373 -0.20 26.76 4.25
N ASP A 374 -0.95 25.67 4.44
CA ASP A 374 -1.31 25.16 5.77
C ASP A 374 -0.26 24.15 6.23
N ILE A 375 0.84 24.70 6.73
CA ILE A 375 2.02 23.94 7.16
C ILE A 375 1.69 22.97 8.31
N VAL A 376 0.75 23.33 9.19
CA VAL A 376 0.39 22.49 10.34
C VAL A 376 -0.38 21.25 9.86
N SER A 377 -1.35 21.44 8.96
CA SER A 377 -2.08 20.33 8.36
C SER A 377 -1.19 19.46 7.47
N GLU A 378 -0.24 20.05 6.73
CA GLU A 378 0.75 19.31 5.94
C GLU A 378 1.58 18.37 6.85
N LEU A 379 2.06 18.91 7.98
CA LEU A 379 2.83 18.15 8.96
C LEU A 379 2.02 17.02 9.59
N GLN A 380 0.74 17.25 9.90
CA GLN A 380 -0.16 16.22 10.43
C GLN A 380 -0.38 15.09 9.42
N CYS A 381 -0.59 15.44 8.15
CA CYS A 381 -0.80 14.45 7.08
C CYS A 381 0.44 13.57 6.89
N TYR A 382 1.65 14.15 6.89
CA TYR A 382 2.87 13.36 6.87
C TYR A 382 3.03 12.50 8.12
N GLY A 383 2.71 13.02 9.32
CA GLY A 383 2.71 12.23 10.54
C GLY A 383 1.83 10.98 10.43
N LYS A 384 0.62 11.12 9.89
CA LYS A 384 -0.29 9.98 9.63
C LYS A 384 0.19 9.04 8.54
N LEU A 385 0.80 9.57 7.48
CA LEU A 385 1.39 8.77 6.41
C LEU A 385 2.46 7.81 6.96
N PHE A 386 3.33 8.31 7.86
CA PHE A 386 4.41 7.50 8.42
C PHE A 386 3.97 6.57 9.56
N GLU A 387 2.81 6.80 10.19
CA GLU A 387 2.19 5.80 11.08
C GLU A 387 1.71 4.56 10.29
N LEU A 388 1.34 4.72 9.02
CA LEU A 388 0.74 3.66 8.20
C LEU A 388 1.76 2.85 7.39
N LEU A 389 2.98 3.36 7.21
CA LEU A 389 3.95 2.78 6.28
C LEU A 389 5.17 2.28 7.05
N SER A 390 5.65 1.09 6.68
CA SER A 390 6.91 0.56 7.19
C SER A 390 8.08 1.41 6.69
N GLU A 391 9.08 1.64 7.54
CA GLU A 391 10.31 2.39 7.21
C GLU A 391 11.09 1.82 6.00
N THR A 392 10.80 0.58 5.61
CA THR A 392 11.42 -0.14 4.49
C THR A 392 10.72 0.06 3.14
N ASP A 393 9.55 0.69 3.08
CA ASP A 393 8.82 0.87 1.81
C ASP A 393 9.62 1.79 0.85
N GLU A 394 9.75 1.42 -0.42
CA GLU A 394 10.45 2.24 -1.43
C GLU A 394 9.59 3.37 -1.96
N ARG A 395 8.26 3.21 -1.89
CA ARG A 395 7.30 4.13 -2.50
C ARG A 395 7.20 5.46 -1.76
N ILE A 396 7.83 5.57 -0.59
CA ILE A 396 7.75 6.73 0.31
C ILE A 396 8.93 7.68 0.17
N GLU A 397 9.97 7.36 -0.59
CA GLU A 397 11.19 8.18 -0.70
C GLU A 397 10.87 9.66 -0.97
N GLY A 398 10.03 9.93 -1.98
CA GLY A 398 9.61 11.29 -2.33
C GLY A 398 8.80 11.99 -1.24
N SER A 399 8.00 11.25 -0.45
CA SER A 399 7.24 11.81 0.67
C SER A 399 8.12 12.04 1.91
N LEU A 400 9.09 11.15 2.17
CA LEU A 400 10.09 11.29 3.24
C LEU A 400 10.95 12.52 3.02
N LEU A 401 11.43 12.72 1.79
CA LEU A 401 12.23 13.88 1.44
C LEU A 401 11.46 15.18 1.71
N ARG A 402 10.22 15.29 1.20
CA ARG A 402 9.36 16.46 1.44
C ARG A 402 9.07 16.68 2.93
N PHE A 403 8.90 15.61 3.70
CA PHE A 403 8.69 15.72 5.14
C PHE A 403 9.96 16.18 5.87
N ALA A 404 11.14 15.69 5.47
CA ALA A 404 12.42 16.14 6.01
C ALA A 404 12.67 17.63 5.70
N ASP A 405 12.43 18.06 4.46
CA ASP A 405 12.51 19.46 4.05
C ASP A 405 11.55 20.35 4.85
N LEU A 406 10.31 19.87 5.07
CA LEU A 406 9.32 20.57 5.87
C LEU A 406 9.77 20.70 7.33
N LEU A 407 10.30 19.62 7.92
CA LEU A 407 10.84 19.62 9.28
C LEU A 407 12.06 20.53 9.43
N GLU A 408 12.92 20.59 8.42
CA GLU A 408 14.05 21.52 8.39
C GLU A 408 13.54 22.97 8.38
N THR A 409 12.58 23.29 7.51
CA THR A 409 11.96 24.62 7.40
C THR A 409 11.26 25.03 8.70
N LEU A 410 10.67 24.06 9.41
CA LEU A 410 10.05 24.22 10.73
C LEU A 410 11.04 24.26 11.91
N TRP A 411 12.35 24.30 11.63
CA TRP A 411 13.43 24.30 12.62
C TRP A 411 13.36 23.10 13.59
N GLN A 412 13.10 21.91 13.04
CA GLN A 412 13.09 20.63 13.74
C GLN A 412 14.26 19.73 13.29
N PRO A 413 15.52 20.18 13.45
CA PRO A 413 16.66 19.56 12.79
C PRO A 413 16.94 18.14 13.27
N GLU A 414 16.64 17.79 14.53
CA GLU A 414 16.80 16.42 15.04
C GLU A 414 16.00 15.40 14.23
N LYS A 415 14.72 15.70 13.97
CA LYS A 415 13.82 14.80 13.22
C LYS A 415 14.16 14.81 11.73
N ALA A 416 14.44 15.99 11.15
CA ALA A 416 14.88 16.11 9.76
C ALA A 416 16.18 15.31 9.53
N HIS A 417 17.16 15.43 10.42
CA HIS A 417 18.43 14.68 10.36
C HIS A 417 18.20 13.18 10.39
N ALA A 418 17.30 12.68 11.26
CA ALA A 418 17.02 11.25 11.34
C ALA A 418 16.51 10.72 9.99
N ILE A 419 15.63 11.45 9.32
CA ILE A 419 15.10 11.09 8.00
C ILE A 419 16.18 11.21 6.91
N PHE A 420 16.93 12.31 6.86
CA PHE A 420 18.01 12.46 5.87
C PHE A 420 19.09 11.39 6.03
N ARG A 421 19.42 11.00 7.26
CA ARG A 421 20.35 9.89 7.53
C ARG A 421 19.80 8.58 6.95
N HIS A 422 18.52 8.29 7.16
CA HIS A 422 17.86 7.10 6.61
C HIS A 422 17.89 7.08 5.08
N LEU A 423 17.56 8.21 4.44
CA LEU A 423 17.62 8.36 2.99
C LEU A 423 19.04 8.21 2.44
N ALA A 424 20.04 8.83 3.08
CA ALA A 424 21.44 8.73 2.67
C ALA A 424 22.02 7.32 2.82
N GLN A 425 21.60 6.56 3.85
CA GLN A 425 22.00 5.16 4.03
C GLN A 425 21.46 4.26 2.93
N ARG A 426 20.24 4.53 2.45
CA ARG A 426 19.59 3.74 1.39
C ARG A 426 20.09 4.11 -0.01
N HIS A 427 20.44 5.38 -0.22
CA HIS A 427 20.86 5.92 -1.52
C HIS A 427 22.24 6.57 -1.40
N ALA A 428 23.27 5.74 -1.21
CA ALA A 428 24.65 6.19 -1.00
C ALA A 428 25.21 7.06 -2.15
N ASP A 429 24.66 6.92 -3.35
CA ASP A 429 25.10 7.65 -4.55
C ASP A 429 24.44 9.05 -4.68
N ASN A 430 23.45 9.39 -3.86
CA ASN A 430 22.78 10.69 -3.93
C ASN A 430 23.42 11.73 -2.99
N ASN A 431 24.27 12.58 -3.57
CA ASN A 431 24.98 13.64 -2.84
C ASN A 431 24.04 14.66 -2.16
N ASP A 432 22.82 14.85 -2.66
CA ASP A 432 21.90 15.88 -2.14
C ASP A 432 21.45 15.57 -0.69
N TYR A 433 21.31 14.28 -0.36
CA TYR A 433 20.94 13.85 1.00
C TYR A 433 22.09 14.04 1.98
N VAL A 434 23.32 13.78 1.53
CA VAL A 434 24.53 13.96 2.35
C VAL A 434 24.73 15.44 2.65
N GLU A 435 24.55 16.31 1.66
CA GLU A 435 24.64 17.77 1.85
C GLU A 435 23.56 18.29 2.81
N SER A 436 22.31 17.86 2.62
CA SER A 436 21.20 18.23 3.51
C SER A 436 21.41 17.73 4.94
N MET A 437 21.89 16.50 5.11
CA MET A 437 22.26 15.96 6.43
C MET A 437 23.39 16.76 7.09
N ALA A 438 24.43 17.15 6.33
CA ALA A 438 25.54 17.95 6.85
C ALA A 438 25.07 19.36 7.28
N ARG A 439 24.17 19.98 6.49
CA ARG A 439 23.54 21.27 6.81
C ARG A 439 22.72 21.18 8.10
N VAL A 440 21.83 20.20 8.20
CA VAL A 440 20.99 19.99 9.38
C VAL A 440 21.83 19.64 10.63
N SER A 441 22.90 18.86 10.47
CA SER A 441 23.87 18.58 11.54
C SER A 441 24.50 19.84 12.11
N ARG A 442 24.76 20.84 11.26
CA ARG A 442 25.31 22.13 11.68
C ARG A 442 24.29 22.92 12.50
N TYR A 443 23.01 22.90 12.11
CA TYR A 443 21.94 23.50 12.94
C TYR A 443 21.88 22.85 14.33
N MET A 444 21.91 21.52 14.41
CA MET A 444 21.86 20.82 15.71
C MET A 444 22.96 21.28 16.67
N ARG A 445 24.22 21.30 16.22
CA ARG A 445 25.35 21.76 17.04
C ARG A 445 25.21 23.20 17.53
N ILE A 446 24.62 24.06 16.70
CA ILE A 446 24.40 25.47 17.06
C ILE A 446 23.27 25.59 18.07
N LEU A 447 22.15 24.89 17.87
CA LEU A 447 20.98 24.97 18.76
C LEU A 447 21.23 24.39 20.15
N GLU A 448 22.17 23.45 20.30
CA GLU A 448 22.65 22.97 21.60
C GLU A 448 23.37 24.08 22.40
N GLY A 449 24.07 24.99 21.71
CA GLY A 449 24.67 26.17 22.29
C GLY A 449 23.62 27.28 22.40
N SER A 450 23.12 27.55 23.61
CA SER A 450 22.04 28.53 23.96
C SER A 450 22.12 29.98 23.39
N LYS A 451 23.08 30.29 22.52
CA LYS A 451 23.36 31.59 21.92
C LYS A 451 23.05 31.58 20.41
N TYR A 452 21.77 31.59 20.06
CA TYR A 452 21.31 31.70 18.68
C TYR A 452 20.05 32.56 18.58
N ILE A 453 19.80 33.09 17.37
CA ILE A 453 18.56 33.74 16.95
C ILE A 453 18.16 33.14 15.61
N ILE A 454 16.88 32.78 15.46
CA ILE A 454 16.30 32.24 14.23
C ILE A 454 15.49 33.34 13.51
N GLU A 455 15.86 33.63 12.27
CA GLU A 455 15.10 34.44 11.33
C GLU A 455 14.37 33.51 10.35
N THR A 456 13.04 33.53 10.37
CA THR A 456 12.18 32.62 9.63
C THR A 456 11.12 33.39 8.87
N ASP A 457 10.77 32.87 7.69
CA ASP A 457 9.66 33.31 6.84
C ASP A 457 8.32 32.70 7.26
N ILE A 458 8.32 31.70 8.15
CA ILE A 458 7.11 31.06 8.65
C ILE A 458 6.55 31.87 9.82
N PRO A 459 5.23 32.17 9.83
CA PRO A 459 4.60 32.80 10.98
C PRO A 459 4.83 32.01 12.28
N LEU A 460 5.21 32.70 13.35
CA LEU A 460 5.45 32.07 14.66
C LEU A 460 4.26 31.25 15.17
N PRO A 461 2.99 31.66 14.99
CA PRO A 461 1.85 30.81 15.35
C PRO A 461 1.86 29.44 14.66
N SER A 462 2.28 29.38 13.39
CA SER A 462 2.41 28.14 12.63
C SER A 462 3.55 27.27 13.14
N LEU A 463 4.69 27.86 13.52
CA LEU A 463 5.80 27.14 14.14
C LEU A 463 5.42 26.55 15.51
N VAL A 464 4.64 27.28 16.32
CA VAL A 464 4.12 26.79 17.61
C VAL A 464 3.09 25.67 17.39
N GLY A 465 2.23 25.81 16.37
CA GLY A 465 1.31 24.76 15.94
C GLY A 465 2.03 23.48 15.52
N ALA A 466 3.06 23.60 14.69
CA ALA A 466 3.92 22.49 14.28
C ALA A 466 4.61 21.82 15.48
N ALA A 467 5.18 22.58 16.41
CA ALA A 467 5.78 22.05 17.63
C ALA A 467 4.76 21.24 18.46
N THR A 468 3.51 21.70 18.52
CA THR A 468 2.42 21.00 19.21
C THR A 468 2.09 19.67 18.55
N VAL A 469 1.96 19.63 17.22
CA VAL A 469 1.75 18.38 16.45
C VAL A 469 2.90 17.40 16.68
N LEU A 470 4.12 17.89 16.76
CA LEU A 470 5.33 17.09 17.01
C LEU A 470 5.54 16.70 18.47
N LYS A 471 4.63 17.11 19.37
CA LYS A 471 4.71 16.90 20.82
C LYS A 471 6.02 17.43 21.40
N LYS A 472 6.47 18.60 20.96
CA LYS A 472 7.67 19.30 21.44
C LYS A 472 7.29 20.67 22.00
N ALA A 473 7.93 21.06 23.10
CA ALA A 473 7.79 22.40 23.64
C ALA A 473 8.44 23.41 22.68
N PHE A 474 7.73 24.47 22.31
CA PHE A 474 8.29 25.55 21.49
C PHE A 474 9.24 26.40 22.33
N THR A 475 10.51 26.45 21.93
CA THR A 475 11.59 27.13 22.67
C THR A 475 12.60 27.78 21.72
N GLY A 476 13.25 28.86 22.17
CA GLY A 476 14.32 29.53 21.44
C GLY A 476 14.07 31.03 21.25
N ARG A 477 14.95 31.69 20.48
CA ARG A 477 14.80 33.10 20.11
C ARG A 477 14.49 33.23 18.63
N PHE A 478 13.44 33.97 18.29
CA PHE A 478 12.96 34.12 16.92
C PHE A 478 12.77 35.58 16.56
N VAL A 479 13.18 35.98 15.37
CA VAL A 479 12.88 37.31 14.83
C VAL A 479 11.40 37.38 14.48
N VAL A 480 10.69 38.36 15.05
CA VAL A 480 9.26 38.58 14.75
C VAL A 480 9.09 39.51 13.55
N LYS A 481 9.83 40.62 13.55
CA LYS A 481 9.84 41.61 12.48
C LYS A 481 11.05 42.51 12.56
N ASN A 482 11.42 43.08 11.42
CA ASN A 482 12.33 44.22 11.35
C ASN A 482 11.55 45.49 11.71
N VAL A 483 12.08 46.29 12.64
CA VAL A 483 11.37 47.46 13.19
C VAL A 483 11.34 48.60 12.17
N GLU A 484 12.48 48.84 11.52
CA GLU A 484 12.69 49.90 10.53
C GLU A 484 13.74 49.43 9.50
N ALA A 485 13.99 50.27 8.48
CA ALA A 485 15.06 50.06 7.53
C ALA A 485 16.45 50.03 8.21
N PRO A 486 17.44 49.32 7.64
CA PRO A 486 18.81 49.33 8.13
C PRO A 486 19.36 50.75 8.28
N ILE A 487 20.06 51.00 9.39
CA ILE A 487 20.68 52.29 9.68
C ILE A 487 22.13 52.25 9.16
N HIS A 488 22.38 52.99 8.10
CA HIS A 488 23.72 53.17 7.54
C HIS A 488 24.46 54.26 8.29
N CYS A 489 25.47 53.89 9.09
CA CYS A 489 26.10 54.84 10.00
C CYS A 489 27.08 55.79 9.31
N GLY A 490 27.65 55.41 8.16
CA GLY A 490 28.69 56.18 7.47
C GLY A 490 30.04 56.26 8.22
N VAL A 491 30.12 55.63 9.40
CA VAL A 491 31.28 55.53 10.29
C VAL A 491 31.32 54.13 10.91
N ILE A 492 32.46 53.76 11.51
CA ILE A 492 32.60 52.52 12.28
C ILE A 492 32.08 52.78 13.70
N ILE A 493 31.10 51.99 14.12
CA ILE A 493 30.55 51.95 15.48
C ILE A 493 30.66 50.53 15.99
N SER A 494 31.26 50.34 17.16
CA SER A 494 31.29 49.02 17.81
C SER A 494 30.05 48.78 18.67
N ALA A 495 29.74 47.51 18.94
CA ALA A 495 28.62 47.14 19.82
C ALA A 495 28.81 47.68 21.26
N ASP A 496 30.02 47.61 21.80
CA ASP A 496 30.38 48.18 23.11
C ASP A 496 30.18 49.71 23.17
N GLU A 497 30.51 50.43 22.10
CA GLU A 497 30.24 51.88 22.01
C GLU A 497 28.74 52.17 22.08
N LEU A 498 27.91 51.37 21.39
CA LEU A 498 26.45 51.50 21.45
C LEU A 498 25.91 51.21 22.85
N VAL A 499 26.36 50.13 23.50
CA VAL A 499 25.95 49.77 24.87
C VAL A 499 26.30 50.89 25.84
N LYS A 500 27.55 51.37 25.84
CA LYS A 500 27.99 52.45 26.72
C LYS A 500 27.18 53.72 26.51
N LYS A 501 26.93 54.09 25.26
CA LYS A 501 26.16 55.31 24.96
C LYS A 501 24.69 55.17 25.36
N TYR A 502 24.11 54.00 25.17
CA TYR A 502 22.75 53.71 25.60
C TYR A 502 22.61 53.82 27.13
N VAL A 503 23.56 53.25 27.88
CA VAL A 503 23.59 53.35 29.35
C VAL A 503 23.70 54.82 29.79
N GLU A 504 24.59 55.61 29.16
CA GLU A 504 24.74 57.04 29.42
C GLU A 504 23.40 57.79 29.24
N ILE A 505 22.71 57.59 28.10
CA ILE A 505 21.43 58.23 27.82
C ILE A 505 20.35 57.78 28.81
N SER A 506 20.32 56.48 29.14
CA SER A 506 19.33 55.94 30.07
C SER A 506 19.45 56.54 31.47
N GLY A 507 20.66 56.82 31.95
CA GLY A 507 20.91 57.44 33.26
C GLY A 507 20.42 58.88 33.36
N THR A 508 20.28 59.59 32.23
CA THR A 508 19.81 60.99 32.20
C THR A 508 18.28 61.13 32.27
N LYS A 509 17.53 60.04 32.07
CA LYS A 509 16.05 60.03 32.06
C LYS A 509 15.47 59.10 33.14
N PRO A 510 15.65 59.40 34.44
CA PRO A 510 15.30 58.48 35.54
C PRO A 510 13.81 58.15 35.67
N GLN A 511 12.91 58.84 34.96
CA GLN A 511 11.46 58.62 35.06
C GLN A 511 10.95 57.40 34.26
N GLN A 512 11.78 56.78 33.40
CA GLN A 512 11.40 55.60 32.61
C GLN A 512 12.42 54.49 32.80
N GLN A 513 11.99 53.35 33.34
CA GLN A 513 12.83 52.16 33.49
C GLN A 513 13.09 51.56 32.10
N LEU A 514 14.27 51.83 31.55
CA LEU A 514 14.72 51.31 30.26
C LEU A 514 15.31 49.90 30.42
N PRO A 515 15.20 49.03 29.41
CA PRO A 515 15.77 47.69 29.43
C PRO A 515 17.31 47.72 29.52
N LYS A 516 17.90 46.65 30.05
CA LYS A 516 19.36 46.49 30.08
C LYS A 516 19.86 46.18 28.67
N ALA A 517 21.01 46.75 28.31
CA ALA A 517 21.68 46.51 27.05
C ALA A 517 22.89 45.60 27.25
N GLU A 518 22.97 44.51 26.50
CA GLU A 518 24.08 43.55 26.54
C GLU A 518 24.58 43.27 25.12
N GLN A 519 25.91 43.31 24.94
CA GLN A 519 26.54 42.83 23.70
C GLN A 519 26.66 41.31 23.77
N VAL A 520 26.14 40.62 22.76
CA VAL A 520 26.18 39.17 22.66
C VAL A 520 26.70 38.75 21.29
N GLU A 521 27.70 37.88 21.28
CA GLU A 521 28.11 37.11 20.10
C GLU A 521 27.22 35.87 20.01
N LEU A 522 26.44 35.75 18.94
CA LEU A 522 25.49 34.66 18.74
C LEU A 522 25.45 34.20 17.29
N TRP A 523 24.90 33.02 17.07
CA TRP A 523 24.61 32.50 15.73
C TRP A 523 23.28 33.04 15.24
N TRP A 524 23.30 33.68 14.07
CA TRP A 524 22.11 34.11 13.35
C TRP A 524 21.79 33.07 12.29
N LEU A 525 20.64 32.41 12.46
CA LEU A 525 20.20 31.32 11.60
C LEU A 525 19.05 31.81 10.72
N SER A 526 19.17 31.61 9.42
CA SER A 526 18.06 31.76 8.48
C SER A 526 17.99 30.56 7.54
N ASN A 527 16.92 30.46 6.76
CA ASN A 527 16.81 29.43 5.71
C ASN A 527 17.94 29.54 4.66
N ARG A 528 18.68 30.66 4.61
CA ARG A 528 19.70 30.93 3.60
C ARG A 528 21.12 30.99 4.15
N THR A 529 21.29 31.38 5.40
CA THR A 529 22.61 31.71 5.96
C THR A 529 22.76 31.25 7.40
N ILE A 530 23.98 30.85 7.74
CA ILE A 530 24.44 30.58 9.10
C ILE A 530 25.64 31.48 9.32
N GLU A 531 25.46 32.54 10.10
CA GLU A 531 26.49 33.54 10.35
C GLU A 531 26.62 33.81 11.85
N GLN A 532 27.85 34.06 12.30
CA GLN A 532 28.08 34.53 13.65
C GLN A 532 28.04 36.05 13.63
N VAL A 533 27.18 36.65 14.45
CA VAL A 533 26.91 38.09 14.39
C VAL A 533 26.91 38.69 15.79
N THR A 534 27.62 39.80 15.93
CA THR A 534 27.54 40.65 17.10
C THR A 534 26.17 41.33 17.14
N THR A 535 25.41 41.10 18.20
CA THR A 535 24.10 41.72 18.41
C THR A 535 24.07 42.40 19.76
N VAL A 536 23.54 43.61 19.84
CA VAL A 536 23.21 44.25 21.13
C VAL A 536 21.75 43.94 21.44
N ILE A 537 21.51 43.26 22.55
CA ILE A 537 20.18 42.85 23.02
C ILE A 537 19.73 43.79 24.13
N PHE A 538 18.52 44.32 23.99
CA PHE A 538 17.83 45.14 24.97
C PHE A 538 16.67 44.34 25.56
N ALA A 539 16.84 43.81 26.76
CA ALA A 539 15.88 42.93 27.42
C ALA A 539 15.26 43.60 28.66
N ALA A 540 13.94 43.42 28.82
CA ALA A 540 13.26 43.80 30.06
C ALA A 540 13.67 42.85 31.21
N ASP A 541 13.57 43.30 32.46
CA ASP A 541 13.80 42.43 33.61
C ASP A 541 12.80 41.24 33.61
N GLU A 542 13.21 40.09 34.13
CA GLU A 542 12.47 38.82 34.01
C GLU A 542 11.03 38.85 34.57
N SER A 543 10.75 39.75 35.51
CA SER A 543 9.42 39.95 36.11
C SER A 543 8.51 40.89 35.31
N GLY A 544 9.00 41.47 34.21
CA GLY A 544 8.26 42.43 33.41
C GLY A 544 7.15 41.79 32.56
N TYR A 545 6.10 42.57 32.29
CA TYR A 545 4.99 42.15 31.41
C TYR A 545 5.45 41.76 30.00
N PHE A 546 6.65 42.19 29.58
CA PHE A 546 7.25 41.91 28.27
C PHE A 546 8.53 41.05 28.36
N SER A 547 8.67 40.19 29.38
CA SER A 547 9.88 39.34 29.53
C SER A 547 10.12 38.33 28.39
N PHE A 548 9.12 38.09 27.55
CA PHE A 548 9.21 37.25 26.34
C PHE A 548 9.66 38.03 25.09
N LEU A 549 9.96 39.33 25.21
CA LEU A 549 10.36 40.21 24.12
C LEU A 549 11.71 40.86 24.39
N GLU A 550 12.54 40.85 23.35
CA GLU A 550 13.84 41.50 23.32
C GLU A 550 13.89 42.41 22.07
N VAL A 551 14.53 43.58 22.18
CA VAL A 551 14.91 44.37 21.00
C VAL A 551 16.36 44.04 20.69
N GLY A 552 16.66 43.67 19.45
CA GLY A 552 18.02 43.41 19.01
C GLY A 552 18.50 44.46 18.03
N VAL A 553 19.78 44.79 18.07
CA VAL A 553 20.46 45.54 17.00
C VAL A 553 21.57 44.68 16.45
N LYS A 554 21.35 44.14 15.25
CA LYS A 554 22.29 43.30 14.52
C LYS A 554 23.35 44.17 13.84
N PHE A 555 24.63 43.89 14.08
CA PHE A 555 25.74 44.62 13.47
C PHE A 555 26.21 43.91 12.21
N LEU A 556 26.13 44.59 11.07
CA LEU A 556 26.66 44.12 9.80
C LEU A 556 27.87 44.98 9.41
N ASN A 557 29.00 44.33 9.17
CA ASN A 557 30.18 44.99 8.61
C ASN A 557 30.02 45.07 7.09
N ALA A 558 29.76 46.26 6.56
CA ALA A 558 29.74 46.47 5.11
C ALA A 558 31.17 46.45 4.55
N ALA A 559 31.32 45.98 3.30
CA ALA A 559 32.61 45.89 2.59
C ALA A 559 33.42 47.20 2.56
N ASN A 560 32.77 48.35 2.76
CA ASN A 560 33.36 49.68 2.73
C ASN A 560 33.77 50.22 4.11
N LEU A 561 34.02 49.34 5.10
CA LEU A 561 34.36 49.72 6.49
C LEU A 561 33.29 50.63 7.15
N GLN A 562 32.02 50.43 6.80
CA GLN A 562 30.90 51.13 7.43
C GLN A 562 30.06 50.15 8.24
N THR A 563 29.64 50.56 9.43
CA THR A 563 28.71 49.76 10.25
C THR A 563 27.27 49.98 9.75
N VAL A 564 26.58 48.88 9.46
CA VAL A 564 25.14 48.88 9.21
C VAL A 564 24.44 48.22 10.38
N LEU A 565 23.47 48.92 10.96
CA LEU A 565 22.71 48.43 12.12
C LEU A 565 21.32 48.01 11.67
N VAL A 566 20.93 46.78 11.95
CA VAL A 566 19.59 46.26 11.62
C VAL A 566 18.81 46.04 12.92
N PRO A 567 17.84 46.92 13.23
CA PRO A 567 17.01 46.77 14.42
C PRO A 567 15.92 45.71 14.21
N VAL A 568 15.85 44.76 15.14
CA VAL A 568 14.93 43.62 15.10
C VAL A 568 14.12 43.51 16.39
N VAL A 569 12.91 42.95 16.29
CA VAL A 569 12.17 42.46 17.45
C VAL A 569 12.40 40.96 17.56
N ILE A 570 12.83 40.51 18.74
CA ILE A 570 13.11 39.11 19.02
C ILE A 570 12.08 38.62 20.04
N PHE A 571 11.41 37.52 19.71
CA PHE A 571 10.55 36.76 20.61
C PHE A 571 11.37 35.67 21.28
N LYS A 572 11.35 35.65 22.61
CA LYS A 572 12.06 34.68 23.44
C LYS A 572 11.06 33.68 24.03
N ALA A 573 11.09 32.47 23.51
CA ALA A 573 10.31 31.34 24.00
C ALA A 573 11.15 30.55 25.02
N ASP A 574 11.03 30.89 26.29
CA ASP A 574 11.71 30.15 27.37
C ASP A 574 10.85 28.97 27.84
N LYS A 575 11.49 27.81 28.02
CA LYS A 575 10.84 26.68 28.71
C LYS A 575 10.71 27.06 30.18
N LYS A 576 9.49 27.21 30.69
CA LYS A 576 9.30 27.40 32.14
C LYS A 576 9.89 26.19 32.87
N ALA A 577 10.77 26.44 33.83
CA ALA A 577 11.50 25.40 34.57
C ALA A 577 10.60 24.48 35.42
N ASN A 578 9.32 24.82 35.60
CA ASN A 578 8.37 23.96 36.29
C ASN A 578 7.95 22.79 35.40
N ASN A 579 8.44 21.59 35.74
CA ASN A 579 8.11 20.30 35.13
C ASN A 579 6.60 19.93 35.16
N GLU A 580 5.73 20.77 35.73
CA GLU A 580 4.29 20.50 35.88
C GLU A 580 3.43 20.93 34.70
N VAL A 581 3.94 21.74 33.76
CA VAL A 581 3.15 22.25 32.63
C VAL A 581 3.24 21.30 31.44
N SER A 582 2.10 20.82 30.93
CA SER A 582 2.10 19.97 29.73
C SER A 582 2.60 20.73 28.51
N ILE A 583 3.15 20.02 27.52
CA ILE A 583 3.66 20.62 26.27
C ILE A 583 2.59 21.46 25.57
N GLU A 584 1.34 20.96 25.56
CA GLU A 584 0.20 21.67 24.98
C GLU A 584 -0.14 22.95 25.73
N GLN A 585 -0.09 22.93 27.06
CA GLN A 585 -0.33 24.10 27.89
C GLN A 585 0.78 25.15 27.69
N HIS A 586 2.04 24.71 27.60
CA HIS A 586 3.18 25.58 27.30
C HIS A 586 3.01 26.26 25.93
N ASN A 587 2.79 25.49 24.87
CA ASN A 587 2.62 26.04 23.52
C ASN A 587 1.39 26.96 23.42
N ARG A 588 0.29 26.63 24.13
CA ARG A 588 -0.89 27.51 24.21
C ARG A 588 -0.60 28.82 24.94
N ALA A 589 0.24 28.80 25.97
CA ALA A 589 0.68 30.02 26.65
C ALA A 589 1.55 30.89 25.74
N ILE A 590 2.46 30.30 24.96
CA ILE A 590 3.25 30.99 23.94
C ILE A 590 2.33 31.66 22.88
N LEU A 591 1.32 30.95 22.37
CA LEU A 591 0.36 31.54 21.42
C LEU A 591 -0.36 32.76 21.99
N ARG A 592 -0.75 32.72 23.27
CA ARG A 592 -1.36 33.88 23.95
C ARG A 592 -0.39 35.06 24.07
N GLN A 593 0.91 34.80 24.22
CA GLN A 593 1.94 35.86 24.25
C GLN A 593 2.21 36.47 22.88
N LEU A 594 1.99 35.71 21.79
CA LEU A 594 2.12 36.22 20.42
C LEU A 594 0.92 37.08 19.99
N GLN A 595 -0.29 36.81 20.52
CA GLN A 595 -1.51 37.54 20.13
C GLN A 595 -1.41 39.08 20.21
N PRO A 596 -0.85 39.71 21.28
CA PRO A 596 -0.68 41.16 21.33
C PRO A 596 0.22 41.71 20.22
N ILE A 597 1.20 40.93 19.76
CA ILE A 597 2.14 41.32 18.71
C ILE A 597 1.43 41.37 17.36
N ASP A 598 0.64 40.32 17.05
CA ASP A 598 -0.12 40.21 15.81
C ASP A 598 -1.26 41.24 15.74
N ASN A 599 -1.93 41.50 16.87
CA ASN A 599 -3.03 42.46 16.97
C ASN A 599 -2.56 43.92 17.00
N GLY A 600 -1.25 44.18 17.06
CA GLY A 600 -0.70 45.53 17.11
C GLY A 600 -1.09 46.30 18.37
N ASP A 601 -1.10 45.64 19.53
CA ASP A 601 -1.47 46.24 20.82
C ASP A 601 -0.73 47.57 21.06
N ALA A 602 -1.47 48.60 21.48
CA ALA A 602 -0.94 49.94 21.71
C ALA A 602 0.13 49.98 22.81
N SER A 603 -0.01 49.13 23.85
CA SER A 603 0.96 49.02 24.95
C SER A 603 2.29 48.42 24.47
N PHE A 604 2.22 47.37 23.66
CA PHE A 604 3.36 46.72 23.00
C PHE A 604 4.09 47.70 22.07
N ASN A 605 3.33 48.38 21.21
CA ASN A 605 3.89 49.38 20.31
C ASN A 605 4.49 50.57 21.07
N GLY A 606 3.92 50.95 22.21
CA GLY A 606 4.46 52.00 23.08
C GLY A 606 5.82 51.64 23.65
N TRP A 607 5.96 50.44 24.23
CA TRP A 607 7.25 49.96 24.76
C TRP A 607 8.32 49.85 23.69
N LEU A 608 8.00 49.23 22.54
CA LEU A 608 8.95 49.12 21.42
C LEU A 608 9.39 50.48 20.90
N ARG A 609 8.46 51.43 20.70
CA ARG A 609 8.78 52.79 20.26
C ARG A 609 9.69 53.50 21.26
N MET A 610 9.46 53.32 22.56
CA MET A 610 10.30 53.90 23.61
C MET A 610 11.73 53.36 23.55
N VAL A 611 11.90 52.03 23.53
CA VAL A 611 13.23 51.40 23.46
C VAL A 611 13.95 51.84 22.19
N TYR A 612 13.25 51.74 21.05
CA TYR A 612 13.80 52.09 19.75
C TYR A 612 14.20 53.58 19.64
N ALA A 613 13.39 54.49 20.16
CA ALA A 613 13.72 55.91 20.17
C ALA A 613 15.03 56.20 20.93
N ASN A 614 15.26 55.52 22.06
CA ASN A 614 16.50 55.69 22.84
C ASN A 614 17.71 55.03 22.15
N VAL A 615 17.53 53.87 21.50
CA VAL A 615 18.57 53.25 20.67
C VAL A 615 18.95 54.16 19.50
N ARG A 616 17.96 54.69 18.79
CA ARG A 616 18.17 55.60 17.66
C ARG A 616 18.86 56.91 18.07
N ASP A 617 18.49 57.47 19.21
CA ASP A 617 19.17 58.65 19.77
C ASP A 617 20.64 58.33 20.12
N SER A 618 20.90 57.16 20.71
CA SER A 618 22.25 56.68 21.00
C SER A 618 23.11 56.56 19.74
N VAL A 619 22.57 55.91 18.70
CA VAL A 619 23.24 55.76 17.40
C VAL A 619 23.48 57.12 16.76
N ARG A 620 22.49 58.02 16.75
CA ARG A 620 22.63 59.37 16.18
C ARG A 620 23.75 60.15 16.86
N GLN A 621 23.79 60.16 18.20
CA GLN A 621 24.84 60.87 18.95
C GLN A 621 26.23 60.27 18.69
N LEU A 622 26.35 58.94 18.56
CA LEU A 622 27.60 58.28 18.18
C LEU A 622 28.07 58.68 16.77
N ILE A 623 27.16 58.65 15.79
CA ILE A 623 27.47 59.09 14.42
C ILE A 623 27.96 60.54 14.42
N THR A 624 27.23 61.46 15.06
CA THR A 624 27.63 62.87 15.13
C THR A 624 29.01 63.04 15.78
N ARG A 625 29.29 62.33 16.87
CA ARG A 625 30.58 62.36 17.55
C ARG A 625 31.72 61.85 16.65
N LYS A 626 31.52 60.72 15.96
CA LYS A 626 32.54 60.10 15.10
C LYS A 626 32.81 60.93 13.84
N VAL A 627 31.78 61.51 13.23
CA VAL A 627 31.94 62.44 12.10
C VAL A 627 32.74 63.66 12.53
N ALA A 628 32.40 64.28 13.67
CA ALA A 628 33.15 65.41 14.20
C ALA A 628 34.60 65.08 14.58
N GLN A 629 34.90 63.83 14.94
CA GLN A 629 36.28 63.34 15.17
C GLN A 629 37.04 63.06 13.88
N ARG A 630 36.34 62.73 12.79
CA ARG A 630 36.96 62.48 11.47
C ARG A 630 37.31 63.79 10.75
N ASP A 631 36.51 64.83 10.98
CA ASP A 631 36.70 66.14 10.34
C ASP A 631 37.71 67.04 11.10
N ARG A 632 38.17 66.60 12.27
CA ARG A 632 39.29 67.19 13.04
C ARG A 632 40.56 66.41 12.76
#